data_AF-A0A3N5U639-F1
#
_entry.id   AF-A0A3N5U639-F1
#
_cell.length_a   1.000
_cell.length_b   1.000
_cell.length_c   1.000
_cell.angle_alpha   90.00
_cell.angle_beta   90.00
_cell.angle_gamma   90.00
#
_symmetry.space_group_name_H-M   'P 1'
#
loop_
_entity.id
_entity.type
_entity.pdbx_description
1 polymer ?
#
loop_
_entity_poly.entity_id
_entity_poly.type
_entity_poly.pdbx_seq_one_letter_code
_entity_poly.pdbx_strand_id
1 'polypeptide(L)'
;MRINTRTLLFSILGVIVVLGCGVTGIAPDSSASEPAEGQPTAPLPSVLPTQILPDFIPQPAVPERRRLTLEFPPQMRAGDSEVVRLTLEVDDLGNITPTAQIGGNVVSGEVVEIPNLYESHHVVAEARFDIAGMEVRPPELISEPLTQGT
;
A
#
# COMPACT_ATOMS: atom_id res chain seq x y z
N MET A 1 7.72 -34.62 -37.98
CA MET A 1 8.21 -35.16 -36.69
C MET A 1 7.18 -34.78 -35.63
N ARG A 2 6.31 -35.72 -35.22
CA ARG A 2 5.21 -35.45 -34.27
C ARG A 2 5.73 -35.69 -32.86
N ILE A 3 6.00 -34.62 -32.12
CA ILE A 3 6.45 -34.70 -30.72
C ILE A 3 5.24 -35.02 -29.85
N ASN A 4 5.37 -36.06 -29.03
CA ASN A 4 4.29 -36.60 -28.21
C ASN A 4 4.17 -35.79 -26.91
N THR A 5 2.98 -35.31 -26.57
CA THR A 5 2.75 -34.41 -25.42
C THR A 5 3.18 -35.02 -24.08
N ARG A 6 3.21 -36.36 -23.98
CA ARG A 6 3.72 -37.08 -22.79
C ARG A 6 5.24 -37.03 -22.65
N THR A 7 6.01 -37.01 -23.74
CA THR A 7 7.48 -36.86 -23.65
C THR A 7 7.90 -35.43 -23.35
N LEU A 8 7.07 -34.44 -23.69
CA LEU A 8 7.28 -33.04 -23.31
C LEU A 8 7.17 -32.82 -21.79
N LEU A 9 6.20 -33.45 -21.13
CA LEU A 9 5.97 -33.34 -19.68
C LEU A 9 7.11 -33.90 -18.84
N PHE A 10 7.69 -35.04 -19.25
CA PHE A 10 8.85 -35.61 -18.53
C PHE A 10 10.13 -34.79 -18.72
N SER A 11 10.29 -34.12 -19.87
CA SER A 11 11.44 -33.25 -20.13
C SER A 11 11.40 -31.96 -19.31
N ILE A 12 10.21 -31.41 -19.03
CA ILE A 12 10.06 -30.17 -18.24
C ILE A 12 10.28 -30.45 -16.74
N LEU A 13 9.83 -31.60 -16.24
CA LEU A 13 10.01 -31.98 -14.83
C LEU A 13 11.48 -32.26 -14.47
N GLY A 14 12.29 -32.72 -15.43
CA GLY A 14 13.73 -32.96 -15.24
C GLY A 14 14.59 -31.69 -15.13
N VAL A 15 14.15 -30.56 -15.67
CA VAL A 15 14.91 -29.29 -15.66
C VAL A 15 14.76 -28.54 -14.34
N ILE A 16 13.65 -28.74 -13.61
CA ILE A 16 13.36 -28.00 -12.36
C ILE A 16 14.19 -28.50 -11.15
N VAL A 17 14.76 -29.72 -11.22
CA VAL A 17 15.45 -30.35 -10.07
C VAL A 17 16.91 -29.90 -9.91
N VAL A 18 17.49 -29.14 -10.84
CA VAL A 18 18.94 -28.82 -10.83
C VAL A 18 19.28 -27.40 -10.31
N LEU A 19 18.30 -26.55 -9.96
CA LEU A 19 18.56 -25.22 -9.38
C LEU A 19 18.50 -25.18 -7.84
N GLY A 20 19.16 -26.15 -7.20
CA GLY A 20 19.42 -26.12 -5.75
C GLY A 20 20.79 -25.51 -5.44
N CYS A 21 20.86 -24.18 -5.30
CA CYS A 21 22.01 -23.48 -4.70
C CYS A 21 21.51 -22.38 -3.77
N GLY A 22 22.05 -22.34 -2.55
CA GLY A 22 21.75 -21.25 -1.62
C GLY A 22 22.26 -21.48 -0.21
N VAL A 23 23.58 -21.48 -0.07
CA VAL A 23 24.31 -21.38 1.20
C VAL A 23 23.85 -20.15 2.01
N THR A 24 23.59 -20.32 3.30
CA THR A 24 23.77 -19.25 4.30
C THR A 24 24.46 -19.83 5.52
N GLY A 25 25.72 -19.46 5.67
CA GLY A 25 26.51 -19.75 6.85
C GLY A 25 26.45 -18.63 7.90
N ILE A 26 27.23 -18.90 8.94
CA ILE A 26 27.76 -18.01 9.97
C ILE A 26 26.84 -17.79 11.17
N ALA A 27 27.06 -18.62 12.20
CA ALA A 27 27.02 -18.17 13.58
C ALA A 27 28.25 -17.30 13.87
N PRO A 28 28.12 -16.34 14.79
CA PRO A 28 29.12 -16.35 15.85
C PRO A 28 28.53 -16.22 17.26
N ASP A 29 29.29 -16.83 18.15
CA ASP A 29 29.28 -16.78 19.60
C ASP A 29 28.81 -15.47 20.22
N SER A 30 27.97 -15.58 21.26
CA SER A 30 27.92 -14.60 22.31
C SER A 30 28.44 -15.24 23.59
N SER A 31 29.76 -15.19 23.75
CA SER A 31 30.44 -15.45 25.01
C SER A 31 29.98 -14.45 26.07
N ALA A 32 29.67 -15.01 27.24
CA ALA A 32 29.51 -14.25 28.48
C ALA A 32 30.79 -13.49 28.83
N SER A 33 30.65 -12.27 29.35
CA SER A 33 31.70 -11.51 30.01
C SER A 33 31.07 -10.58 31.05
N GLU A 34 30.91 -11.09 32.26
CA GLU A 34 30.98 -10.30 33.50
C GLU A 34 32.49 -10.14 33.79
N PRO A 35 33.05 -8.95 34.10
CA PRO A 35 32.99 -8.45 35.49
C PRO A 35 33.21 -6.93 35.71
N ALA A 36 33.18 -6.58 37.00
CA ALA A 36 33.88 -5.49 37.69
C ALA A 36 33.02 -4.30 38.13
N GLU A 37 32.60 -4.40 39.40
CA GLU A 37 32.50 -3.24 40.29
C GLU A 37 33.77 -2.39 40.21
N GLY A 38 33.59 -1.08 40.00
CA GLY A 38 34.66 -0.12 39.90
C GLY A 38 34.18 1.32 40.14
N GLN A 39 34.01 1.64 41.42
CA GLN A 39 34.23 2.94 42.07
C GLN A 39 33.35 4.16 41.69
N PRO A 40 32.86 4.96 42.68
CA PRO A 40 32.04 6.13 42.41
C PRO A 40 32.87 7.23 41.73
N THR A 41 32.58 7.50 40.46
CA THR A 41 33.06 8.71 39.79
C THR A 41 32.10 9.84 40.15
N ALA A 42 32.63 10.88 40.80
CA ALA A 42 31.89 12.09 41.13
C ALA A 42 31.26 12.70 39.87
N PRO A 43 30.01 13.20 39.92
CA PRO A 43 29.37 13.78 38.75
C PRO A 43 30.06 15.10 38.39
N LEU A 44 30.75 15.12 37.25
CA LEU A 44 31.06 16.38 36.58
C LEU A 44 29.73 17.00 36.09
N PRO A 45 29.50 18.31 36.25
CA PRO A 45 28.34 18.95 35.64
C PRO A 45 28.49 18.89 34.12
N SER A 46 27.72 18.00 33.49
CA SER A 46 27.52 17.97 32.05
C SER A 46 26.63 19.16 31.68
N VAL A 47 27.25 20.25 31.25
CA VAL A 47 26.53 21.38 30.63
C VAL A 47 26.21 20.96 29.20
N LEU A 48 25.12 20.22 29.03
CA LEU A 48 24.52 20.00 27.73
C LEU A 48 23.95 21.36 27.29
N PRO A 49 24.28 21.90 26.11
CA PRO A 49 23.64 23.11 25.64
C PRO A 49 22.15 22.82 25.50
N THR A 50 21.32 23.54 26.26
CA THR A 50 19.88 23.61 26.03
C THR A 50 19.67 24.19 24.63
N GLN A 51 19.48 23.33 23.64
CA GLN A 51 18.95 23.77 22.36
C GLN A 51 17.53 24.26 22.62
N ILE A 52 17.35 25.58 22.56
CA ILE A 52 16.03 26.21 22.49
C ILE A 52 15.48 25.76 21.13
N LEU A 53 14.64 24.71 21.12
CA LEU A 53 13.80 24.46 19.95
C LEU A 53 12.95 25.72 19.76
N PRO A 54 12.88 26.29 18.55
CA PRO A 54 11.95 27.37 18.29
C PRO A 54 10.56 26.92 18.72
N ASP A 55 9.84 27.78 19.44
CA ASP A 55 8.44 27.55 19.82
C ASP A 55 7.69 27.07 18.58
N PHE A 56 7.20 25.84 18.62
CA PHE A 56 6.37 25.29 17.56
C PHE A 56 5.02 26.00 17.66
N ILE A 57 4.84 27.06 16.88
CA ILE A 57 3.54 27.72 16.76
C ILE A 57 2.64 26.74 15.99
N PRO A 58 1.60 26.16 16.61
CA PRO A 58 0.70 25.26 15.90
C PRO A 58 0.03 26.03 14.75
N GLN A 59 0.15 25.52 13.54
CA GLN A 59 -0.54 26.09 12.38
C GLN A 59 -2.05 25.90 12.53
N PRO A 60 -2.87 26.91 12.15
CA PRO A 60 -4.32 26.75 12.14
C PRO A 60 -4.74 25.59 11.24
N ALA A 61 -5.63 24.71 11.71
CA ALA A 61 -6.24 23.69 10.88
C ALA A 61 -7.09 24.36 9.79
N VAL A 62 -6.86 23.98 8.54
CA VAL A 62 -7.65 24.46 7.40
C VAL A 62 -8.48 23.29 6.89
N PRO A 63 -9.80 23.28 7.12
CA PRO A 63 -10.66 22.22 6.60
C PRO A 63 -10.83 22.39 5.08
N GLU A 64 -10.88 21.27 4.37
CA GLU A 64 -11.15 21.21 2.93
C GLU A 64 -12.24 20.17 2.65
N ARG A 65 -13.03 20.42 1.60
CA ARG A 65 -14.00 19.44 1.11
C ARG A 65 -13.53 18.88 -0.21
N ARG A 66 -13.58 17.55 -0.34
CA ARG A 66 -13.26 16.83 -1.58
C ARG A 66 -14.43 16.02 -2.10
N ARG A 67 -14.44 15.78 -3.41
CA ARG A 67 -15.32 14.86 -4.11
C ARG A 67 -14.54 13.57 -4.41
N LEU A 68 -15.01 12.45 -3.88
CA LEU A 68 -14.55 11.12 -4.27
C LEU A 68 -15.49 10.57 -5.35
N THR A 69 -14.97 10.28 -6.53
CA THR A 69 -15.72 9.74 -7.67
C THR A 69 -15.22 8.35 -8.00
N LEU A 70 -16.13 7.37 -8.04
CA LEU A 70 -15.87 6.00 -8.47
C LEU A 70 -16.61 5.73 -9.78
N GLU A 71 -15.86 5.35 -10.82
CA GLU A 71 -16.37 4.98 -12.14
C GLU A 71 -15.97 3.53 -12.49
N PHE A 72 -16.93 2.73 -12.94
CA PHE A 72 -16.70 1.32 -13.30
C PHE A 72 -17.71 0.79 -14.34
N PRO A 73 -17.36 -0.26 -15.10
CA PRO A 73 -18.29 -0.89 -16.02
C PRO A 73 -19.41 -1.63 -15.26
N PRO A 74 -20.68 -1.55 -15.70
CA PRO A 74 -21.80 -2.22 -15.03
C PRO A 74 -21.76 -3.75 -15.14
N GLN A 75 -21.06 -4.29 -16.13
CA GLN A 75 -20.93 -5.72 -16.39
C GLN A 75 -19.52 -6.01 -16.93
N MET A 76 -18.94 -7.13 -16.51
CA MET A 76 -17.67 -7.65 -17.04
C MET A 76 -17.84 -9.13 -17.36
N ARG A 77 -17.27 -9.59 -18.47
CA ARG A 77 -17.26 -11.01 -18.82
C ARG A 77 -15.98 -11.67 -18.34
N ALA A 78 -16.04 -12.97 -18.13
CA ALA A 78 -14.84 -13.74 -17.79
C ALA A 78 -13.80 -13.63 -18.91
N GLY A 79 -12.60 -13.19 -18.55
CA GLY A 79 -11.48 -12.98 -19.48
C GLY A 79 -11.38 -11.55 -20.04
N ASP A 80 -12.37 -10.69 -19.82
CA ASP A 80 -12.26 -9.28 -20.15
C ASP A 80 -11.40 -8.57 -19.11
N SER A 81 -10.70 -7.51 -19.54
CA SER A 81 -9.98 -6.59 -18.66
C SER A 81 -10.58 -5.21 -18.83
N GLU A 82 -10.99 -4.60 -17.73
CA GLU A 82 -11.59 -3.28 -17.70
C GLU A 82 -10.95 -2.40 -16.63
N VAL A 83 -11.14 -1.09 -16.74
CA VAL A 83 -10.57 -0.10 -15.80
C VAL A 83 -11.66 0.39 -14.84
N VAL A 84 -11.40 0.24 -13.55
CA VAL A 84 -12.11 0.95 -12.48
C VAL A 84 -11.32 2.21 -12.15
N ARG A 85 -11.98 3.37 -12.16
CA ARG A 85 -11.36 4.66 -11.92
C ARG A 85 -11.86 5.25 -10.61
N LEU A 86 -10.93 5.54 -9.71
CA LEU A 86 -11.17 6.30 -8.49
C LEU A 86 -10.51 7.67 -8.64
N THR A 87 -11.22 8.75 -8.34
CA THR A 87 -10.71 10.11 -8.46
C THR A 87 -11.11 10.91 -7.23
N LEU A 88 -10.16 11.64 -6.66
CA LEU A 88 -10.39 12.54 -5.53
C LEU A 88 -10.07 13.97 -5.97
N GLU A 89 -11.06 14.84 -5.92
CA GLU A 89 -10.95 16.23 -6.41
C GLU A 89 -11.34 17.21 -5.31
N VAL A 90 -10.75 18.41 -5.29
CA VAL A 90 -11.12 19.46 -4.34
C VAL A 90 -12.46 20.07 -4.76
N ASP A 91 -13.45 20.06 -3.86
CA ASP A 91 -14.83 20.51 -4.10
C ASP A 91 -15.26 21.54 -3.03
N ASP A 92 -14.47 22.62 -2.90
CA ASP A 92 -14.70 23.66 -1.90
C ASP A 92 -16.10 24.28 -2.01
N LEU A 93 -16.59 24.45 -3.23
CA LEU A 93 -17.90 25.07 -3.50
C LEU A 93 -19.04 24.06 -3.61
N GLY A 94 -18.76 22.75 -3.63
CA GLY A 94 -19.79 21.71 -3.70
C GLY A 94 -20.45 21.60 -5.07
N ASN A 95 -19.73 22.02 -6.11
CA ASN A 95 -20.25 22.15 -7.48
C ASN A 95 -19.73 21.05 -8.42
N ILE A 96 -18.83 20.18 -7.95
CA ILE A 96 -18.35 19.07 -8.77
C ILE A 96 -19.47 18.05 -8.92
N THR A 97 -19.89 17.85 -10.17
CA THR A 97 -20.83 16.80 -10.55
C THR A 97 -20.03 15.61 -11.08
N PRO A 98 -20.14 14.42 -10.47
CA PRO A 98 -19.51 13.21 -10.98
C PRO A 98 -19.98 12.88 -12.40
N THR A 99 -19.04 12.72 -13.33
CA THR A 99 -19.33 12.35 -14.72
C THR A 99 -18.47 11.19 -15.17
N ALA A 100 -19.02 10.32 -16.01
CA ALA A 100 -18.28 9.19 -16.56
C ALA A 100 -17.28 9.69 -17.61
N GLN A 101 -16.02 9.24 -17.54
CA GLN A 101 -15.06 9.45 -18.60
C GLN A 101 -15.30 8.48 -19.78
N ILE A 102 -15.82 7.29 -19.49
CA ILE A 102 -16.11 6.25 -20.47
C ILE A 102 -17.64 6.07 -20.56
N GLY A 103 -18.16 6.15 -21.79
CA GLY A 103 -19.60 6.02 -22.05
C GLY A 103 -20.15 4.67 -21.59
N GLY A 104 -21.27 4.69 -20.85
CA GLY A 104 -21.95 3.49 -20.35
C GLY A 104 -21.46 2.99 -18.99
N ASN A 105 -20.39 3.60 -18.44
CA ASN A 105 -19.95 3.29 -17.08
C ASN A 105 -20.92 3.84 -16.03
N VAL A 106 -20.97 3.14 -14.90
CA VAL A 106 -21.66 3.58 -13.69
C VAL A 106 -20.73 4.54 -12.94
N VAL A 107 -21.30 5.62 -12.42
CA VAL A 107 -20.58 6.63 -11.65
C VAL A 107 -21.26 6.81 -10.30
N SER A 108 -20.46 6.74 -9.23
CA SER A 108 -20.85 7.09 -7.88
C SER A 108 -19.99 8.25 -7.38
N GLY A 109 -20.55 9.13 -6.57
CA GLY A 109 -19.84 10.28 -6.00
C GLY A 109 -20.17 10.49 -4.54
N GLU A 110 -19.14 10.72 -3.73
CA GLU A 110 -19.21 10.93 -2.29
C GLU A 110 -18.48 12.21 -1.89
N VAL A 111 -19.00 12.92 -0.88
CA VAL A 111 -18.33 14.09 -0.31
C VAL A 111 -17.44 13.61 0.83
N VAL A 112 -16.16 13.98 0.79
CA VAL A 112 -15.18 13.69 1.84
C VAL A 112 -14.76 15.00 2.49
N GLU A 113 -14.84 15.07 3.82
CA GLU A 113 -14.36 16.21 4.60
C GLU A 113 -12.97 15.93 5.13
N ILE A 114 -12.03 16.82 4.82
CA ILE A 114 -10.66 16.79 5.31
C ILE A 114 -10.54 17.84 6.40
N PRO A 115 -10.31 17.46 7.66
CA PRO A 115 -10.34 18.41 8.77
C PRO A 115 -9.15 19.38 8.77
N ASN A 116 -8.01 18.97 8.21
CA ASN A 116 -6.80 19.78 8.16
C ASN A 116 -5.96 19.47 6.92
N LEU A 117 -5.81 20.46 6.03
CA LEU A 117 -5.02 20.33 4.81
C LEU A 117 -3.53 20.08 5.00
N TYR A 118 -2.98 20.50 6.14
CA TYR A 118 -1.57 20.31 6.44
C TYR A 118 -1.26 18.91 6.99
N GLU A 119 -2.29 18.09 7.22
CA GLU A 119 -2.13 16.69 7.59
C GLU A 119 -2.04 15.80 6.35
N SER A 120 -1.16 14.81 6.41
CA SER A 120 -1.03 13.80 5.36
C SER A 120 -2.23 12.86 5.39
N HIS A 121 -2.96 12.79 4.27
CA HIS A 121 -4.07 11.86 4.11
C HIS A 121 -3.66 10.78 3.12
N HIS A 122 -3.80 9.52 3.53
CA HIS A 122 -3.56 8.36 2.68
C HIS A 122 -4.89 7.88 2.13
N VAL A 123 -5.01 7.83 0.81
CA VAL A 123 -6.16 7.20 0.17
C VAL A 123 -5.70 5.87 -0.40
N VAL A 124 -6.47 4.83 -0.11
CA VAL A 124 -6.19 3.46 -0.52
C VAL A 124 -7.42 2.95 -1.23
N ALA A 125 -7.22 2.39 -2.43
CA ALA A 125 -8.25 1.69 -3.18
C ALA A 125 -8.15 0.21 -2.87
N GLU A 126 -9.23 -0.39 -2.36
CA GLU A 126 -9.30 -1.82 -2.09
C GLU A 126 -10.31 -2.48 -3.02
N ALA A 127 -9.90 -3.55 -3.68
CA ALA A 127 -10.74 -4.34 -4.56
C ALA A 127 -10.73 -5.80 -4.15
N ARG A 128 -11.92 -6.38 -3.99
CA ARG A 128 -12.14 -7.80 -3.71
C ARG A 128 -13.12 -8.38 -4.70
N PHE A 129 -12.84 -9.56 -5.22
CA PHE A 129 -13.77 -10.30 -6.04
C PHE A 129 -14.68 -11.18 -5.17
N ASP A 130 -15.99 -11.04 -5.33
CA ASP A 130 -17.00 -11.76 -4.55
C ASP A 130 -18.18 -12.15 -5.47
N ILE A 131 -18.68 -13.38 -5.33
CA ILE A 131 -19.81 -13.91 -6.11
C ILE A 131 -20.77 -14.62 -5.16
N ALA A 132 -22.04 -14.21 -5.18
CA ALA A 132 -23.08 -14.89 -4.42
C ALA A 132 -23.22 -16.36 -4.83
N GLY A 133 -23.15 -17.27 -3.85
CA GLY A 133 -23.32 -18.71 -4.06
C GLY A 133 -22.09 -19.44 -4.60
N MET A 134 -20.94 -18.77 -4.70
CA MET A 134 -19.67 -19.37 -5.10
C MET A 134 -18.57 -19.03 -4.10
N GLU A 135 -17.70 -19.99 -3.80
CA GLU A 135 -16.49 -19.74 -3.01
C GLU A 135 -15.34 -19.37 -3.95
N VAL A 136 -14.84 -18.14 -3.86
CA VAL A 136 -13.68 -17.67 -4.63
C VAL A 136 -12.40 -18.12 -3.92
N ARG A 137 -11.55 -18.90 -4.61
CA ARG A 137 -10.24 -19.32 -4.10
C ARG A 137 -9.14 -19.07 -5.14
N PRO A 138 -8.03 -18.40 -4.77
CA PRO A 138 -7.77 -17.78 -3.47
C PRO A 138 -8.63 -16.52 -3.24
N PRO A 139 -8.97 -16.17 -1.98
CA PRO A 139 -9.54 -14.88 -1.67
C PRO A 139 -8.45 -13.82 -1.88
N GLU A 140 -8.53 -13.08 -2.97
CA GLU A 140 -7.57 -12.04 -3.31
C GLU A 140 -8.17 -10.66 -2.99
N LEU A 141 -7.41 -9.88 -2.22
CA LEU A 141 -7.66 -8.45 -1.98
C LEU A 141 -6.49 -7.70 -2.61
N ILE A 142 -6.79 -6.78 -3.51
CA ILE A 142 -5.81 -5.86 -4.09
C ILE A 142 -5.98 -4.52 -3.39
N SER A 143 -4.88 -3.95 -2.91
CA SER A 143 -4.84 -2.69 -2.18
C SER A 143 -3.79 -1.78 -2.81
N GLU A 144 -4.23 -0.65 -3.36
CA GLU A 144 -3.37 0.28 -4.09
C GLU A 144 -3.46 1.68 -3.46
N PRO A 145 -2.35 2.28 -3.02
CA PRO A 145 -2.35 3.66 -2.56
C PRO A 145 -2.58 4.59 -3.77
N LEU A 146 -3.48 5.56 -3.63
CA LEU A 146 -3.65 6.59 -4.66
C LEU A 146 -2.46 7.55 -4.61
N THR A 147 -1.69 7.56 -5.69
CA THR A 147 -0.70 8.59 -5.95
C THR A 147 -1.34 9.73 -6.75
N GLN A 148 -0.80 10.94 -6.62
CA GLN A 148 -1.24 12.06 -7.45
C GLN A 148 -1.02 11.71 -8.93
N GLY A 149 -2.09 11.79 -9.73
CA GLY A 149 -1.99 11.61 -11.18
C GLY A 149 -1.08 12.68 -11.79
N THR A 150 -0.17 12.26 -12.67
CA THR A 150 0.74 13.14 -13.44
C THR A 150 0.04 13.81 -14.61
#